data_AF-A0A8T6Y0I6-F1
#
_entry.id   AF-A0A8T6Y0I6-F1
#
_cell.length_a   1.000
_cell.length_b   1.000
_cell.length_c   1.000
_cell.angle_alpha   90.00
_cell.angle_beta   90.00
_cell.angle_gamma   90.00
#
_symmetry.space_group_name_H-M   'P 1'
#
loop_
_entity.id
_entity.type
_entity.pdbx_description
1 polymer ?
#
loop_
_entity_poly.entity_id
_entity_poly.type
_entity_poly.pdbx_seq_one_letter_code
_entity_poly.pdbx_strand_id
1 'polypeptide(L)'
;MAFCDFDNDGDVDIHVSNYRIRPNFLWQNDGTGHFTNVASQKGVTGDPLYYQGYGPYYGHTIGSSWADWNNDGHMDIWEANLVHKYVGGTDIRGYICDDSKFYRNNGPPSWDFTD
;
A
#
# COMPACT_ATOMS: atom_id res chain seq x y z
N MET A 1 -6.96 -1.62 7.81
CA MET A 1 -5.97 -0.80 8.53
C MET A 1 -5.06 -1.73 9.30
N ALA A 2 -3.77 -1.43 9.36
CA ALA A 2 -2.77 -2.17 10.11
C ALA A 2 -1.75 -1.21 10.71
N PHE A 3 -1.26 -1.50 11.91
CA PHE A 3 -0.38 -0.63 12.70
C PHE A 3 1.02 -1.24 12.77
N CYS A 4 2.06 -0.43 12.61
CA CYS A 4 3.46 -0.85 12.64
C CYS A 4 4.36 0.36 12.84
N ASP A 5 5.53 0.18 13.45
CA ASP A 5 6.66 1.11 13.37
C ASP A 5 7.43 0.71 12.10
N PHE A 6 7.26 1.42 10.98
CA PHE A 6 7.85 0.96 9.70
C PHE A 6 9.27 1.50 9.46
N ASP A 7 9.63 2.60 10.12
CA ASP A 7 10.95 3.23 9.99
C ASP A 7 11.83 3.10 11.25
N ASN A 8 11.39 2.28 12.21
CA ASN A 8 12.09 1.93 13.45
C ASN A 8 12.47 3.16 14.28
N ASP A 9 11.64 4.20 14.27
CA ASP A 9 11.87 5.42 15.04
C ASP A 9 11.27 5.37 16.46
N GLY A 10 10.52 4.29 16.76
CA GLY A 10 9.94 4.00 18.06
C GLY A 10 8.51 4.49 18.25
N ASP A 11 7.87 5.00 17.19
CA ASP A 11 6.46 5.36 17.21
C ASP A 11 5.59 4.46 16.29
N VAL A 12 4.27 4.57 16.39
CA VAL A 12 3.34 3.70 15.64
C VAL A 12 2.77 4.44 14.43
N ASP A 13 3.08 3.93 13.25
CA ASP A 13 2.50 4.34 11.97
C ASP A 13 1.24 3.55 11.62
N ILE A 14 0.50 4.06 10.64
CA ILE A 14 -0.78 3.48 10.21
C ILE A 14 -0.82 3.27 8.71
N HIS A 15 -0.91 2.01 8.30
CA HIS A 15 -1.28 1.65 6.93
C HIS A 15 -2.80 1.53 6.77
N VAL A 16 -3.36 2.19 5.77
CA VAL A 16 -4.79 2.23 5.47
C VAL A 16 -5.04 1.68 4.07
N SER A 17 -5.52 0.43 4.04
CA SER A 17 -6.14 -0.19 2.87
C SER A 17 -7.42 0.55 2.48
N ASN A 18 -7.48 1.05 1.25
CA ASN A 18 -8.66 1.73 0.73
C ASN A 18 -9.40 0.89 -0.31
N TYR A 19 -10.72 0.86 -0.19
CA TYR A 19 -11.60 0.15 -1.11
C TYR A 19 -12.00 1.03 -2.31
N ARG A 20 -12.53 0.40 -3.37
CA ARG A 20 -13.00 1.04 -4.62
C ARG A 20 -11.93 1.73 -5.45
N ILE A 21 -10.82 1.02 -5.72
CA ILE A 21 -9.84 1.45 -6.73
C ILE A 21 -9.22 2.80 -6.33
N ARG A 22 -8.91 2.91 -5.03
CA ARG A 22 -8.42 4.13 -4.39
C ARG A 22 -7.00 3.89 -3.89
N PRO A 23 -6.15 4.92 -3.86
CA PRO A 23 -4.80 4.78 -3.35
C PRO A 23 -4.84 4.35 -1.87
N ASN A 24 -3.94 3.47 -1.45
CA ASN A 24 -3.72 3.21 -0.03
C ASN A 24 -2.96 4.37 0.61
N PHE A 25 -3.07 4.51 1.93
CA PHE A 25 -2.36 5.54 2.69
C PHE A 25 -1.40 4.90 3.71
N LEU A 26 -0.31 5.61 3.97
CA LEU A 26 0.66 5.29 5.01
C LEU A 26 0.86 6.57 5.79
N TRP A 27 0.30 6.60 6.99
CA TRP A 27 0.40 7.74 7.89
C TRP A 27 1.59 7.53 8.80
N GLN A 28 2.64 8.31 8.56
CA GLN A 28 3.82 8.35 9.41
C GLN A 28 3.54 9.25 10.61
N ASN A 29 3.76 8.75 11.82
CA ASN A 29 3.67 9.54 13.04
C ASN A 29 5.01 10.25 13.30
N ASP A 30 4.99 11.34 14.09
CA ASP A 30 6.20 12.10 14.44
C ASP A 30 6.54 12.04 15.94
N GLY A 31 5.97 11.05 16.64
CA GLY A 31 6.07 10.84 18.07
C GLY A 31 5.17 11.75 18.90
N THR A 32 4.54 12.77 18.29
CA THR A 32 3.70 13.76 18.97
C THR A 32 2.22 13.62 18.65
N GLY A 33 1.85 12.64 17.83
CA GLY A 33 0.49 12.40 17.37
C GLY A 33 0.10 13.22 16.15
N HIS A 34 1.07 13.85 15.48
CA HIS A 34 0.87 14.44 14.17
C HIS A 34 1.23 13.43 13.09
N PHE A 35 0.31 13.24 12.15
CA PHE A 35 0.45 12.24 11.10
C PHE A 35 0.59 12.88 9.73
N THR A 36 1.55 12.39 8.95
CA THR A 36 1.75 12.78 7.55
C THR A 36 1.52 11.59 6.63
N ASN A 37 0.68 11.74 5.60
CA ASN A 37 0.51 10.68 4.61
C ASN A 37 1.72 10.65 3.65
N VAL A 38 2.51 9.59 3.75
CA VAL A 38 3.74 9.38 2.97
C VAL A 38 3.62 8.25 1.94
N ALA A 39 2.44 7.65 1.75
CA ALA A 39 2.27 6.45 0.89
C ALA A 39 2.88 6.60 -0.52
N SER A 40 2.60 7.72 -1.20
CA SER A 40 3.15 7.96 -2.54
C SER A 40 4.66 8.14 -2.53
N GLN A 41 5.21 8.74 -1.46
CA GLN A 41 6.66 8.93 -1.31
C GLN A 41 7.36 7.61 -1.02
N LYS A 42 6.71 6.73 -0.26
CA LYS A 42 7.24 5.43 0.16
C LYS A 42 6.96 4.29 -0.82
N GLY A 43 6.18 4.53 -1.88
CA GLY A 43 5.90 3.53 -2.92
C GLY A 43 4.75 2.57 -2.60
N VAL A 44 3.95 2.82 -1.57
CA VAL A 44 2.89 1.91 -1.08
C VAL A 44 1.47 2.37 -1.42
N THR A 45 1.33 3.34 -2.33
CA THR A 45 0.02 3.86 -2.72
C THR A 45 -0.77 2.95 -3.67
N GLY A 46 -0.17 1.87 -4.17
CA GLY A 46 -0.62 1.10 -5.34
C GLY A 46 -0.02 1.60 -6.66
N ASP A 47 -0.25 0.88 -7.75
CA ASP A 47 0.21 1.28 -9.08
C ASP A 47 -0.86 2.14 -9.76
N PRO A 48 -0.52 3.34 -10.27
CA PRO A 48 -1.49 4.18 -10.96
C PRO A 48 -1.82 3.61 -12.35
N LEU A 49 -3.03 3.07 -12.48
CA LEU A 49 -3.59 2.56 -13.74
C LEU A 49 -4.55 3.55 -14.39
N TYR A 50 -4.59 3.56 -15.72
CA TYR A 50 -5.45 4.45 -16.51
C TYR A 50 -6.25 3.67 -17.53
N TYR A 51 -7.49 4.08 -17.77
CA TYR A 51 -8.35 3.45 -18.77
C TYR A 51 -9.13 4.50 -19.54
N GLN A 52 -8.97 4.50 -20.86
CA GLN A 52 -9.60 5.44 -21.78
C GLN A 52 -9.43 6.92 -21.38
N GLY A 53 -8.26 7.28 -20.83
CA GLY A 53 -7.95 8.65 -20.42
C GLY A 53 -8.48 9.05 -19.03
N TYR A 54 -9.14 8.15 -18.29
CA TYR A 54 -9.53 8.36 -16.90
C TYR A 54 -8.59 7.64 -15.93
N GLY A 55 -8.39 8.20 -14.74
CA GLY A 55 -7.52 7.69 -13.68
C GLY A 55 -6.88 8.81 -12.85
N PRO A 56 -5.87 8.50 -12.02
CA PRO A 56 -5.35 7.15 -11.76
C PRO A 56 -6.32 6.30 -10.93
N TYR A 57 -6.30 5.01 -11.23
CA TYR A 57 -6.91 3.91 -10.50
C TYR A 57 -5.80 3.14 -9.78
N TYR A 58 -6.12 2.47 -8.67
CA TYR A 58 -5.16 1.75 -7.83
C TYR A 58 -5.75 0.39 -7.41
N GLY A 59 -5.53 -0.03 -6.16
CA GLY A 59 -6.07 -1.25 -5.56
C GLY A 59 -7.53 -1.18 -5.10
N HIS A 60 -8.10 -2.37 -4.96
CA HIS A 60 -9.37 -2.64 -4.30
C HIS A 60 -9.10 -3.31 -2.95
N THR A 61 -8.24 -2.67 -2.15
CA THR A 61 -7.60 -3.29 -0.98
C THR A 61 -8.61 -3.57 0.12
N ILE A 62 -8.76 -4.84 0.49
CA ILE A 62 -9.69 -5.31 1.52
C ILE A 62 -9.02 -5.52 2.87
N GLY A 63 -7.68 -5.66 2.88
CA GLY A 63 -6.91 -5.82 4.11
C GLY A 63 -5.42 -5.74 3.84
N SER A 64 -4.67 -5.54 4.92
CA SER A 64 -3.22 -5.57 4.91
C SER A 64 -2.68 -6.18 6.20
N SER A 65 -1.46 -6.68 6.17
CA SER A 65 -0.73 -7.18 7.34
C SER A 65 0.75 -6.83 7.25
N TRP A 66 1.36 -6.65 8.41
CA TRP A 66 2.79 -6.41 8.55
C TRP A 66 3.50 -7.68 9.02
N ALA A 67 4.66 -7.99 8.45
CA ALA A 67 5.61 -8.93 9.04
C ALA A 67 7.01 -8.66 8.48
N ASP A 68 8.04 -9.06 9.22
CA ASP A 68 9.40 -9.15 8.70
C ASP A 68 9.54 -10.51 7.99
N TRP A 69 9.25 -10.54 6.68
CA TRP A 69 9.18 -11.81 5.93
C TRP A 69 10.55 -12.34 5.54
N ASN A 70 11.52 -11.43 5.44
CA ASN A 70 12.84 -11.74 4.94
C ASN A 70 13.91 -11.78 6.08
N ASN A 71 13.49 -11.47 7.31
CA ASN A 71 14.29 -11.47 8.53
C ASN A 71 15.46 -10.47 8.45
N ASP A 72 15.21 -9.29 7.88
CA ASP A 72 16.16 -8.16 7.86
C ASP A 72 15.92 -7.15 8.99
N GLY A 73 14.91 -7.38 9.84
CA GLY A 73 14.54 -6.47 10.91
C GLY A 73 13.76 -5.25 10.44
N HIS A 74 13.24 -5.28 9.21
CA HIS A 74 12.39 -4.24 8.64
C HIS A 74 11.02 -4.85 8.33
N MET A 75 9.97 -4.20 8.80
CA MET A 75 8.61 -4.72 8.62
C MET A 75 8.14 -4.46 7.19
N ASP A 76 7.78 -5.52 6.47
CA ASP A 76 7.21 -5.48 5.12
C ASP A 76 5.67 -5.46 5.17
N ILE A 77 5.02 -5.09 4.07
CA ILE A 77 3.55 -5.05 3.95
C ILE A 77 3.07 -6.10 2.95
N TRP A 78 2.03 -6.84 3.34
CA TRP A 78 1.18 -7.56 2.39
C TRP A 78 -0.16 -6.85 2.24
N GLU A 79 -0.61 -6.63 1.01
CA GLU A 79 -1.91 -6.05 0.68
C GLU A 79 -2.79 -7.05 -0.08
N ALA A 80 -3.97 -7.34 0.44
CA ALA A 80 -4.96 -8.16 -0.24
C ALA A 80 -5.90 -7.28 -1.07
N ASN A 81 -5.81 -7.38 -2.39
CA ASN A 81 -6.74 -6.74 -3.31
C ASN A 81 -7.89 -7.67 -3.70
N LEU A 82 -9.12 -7.14 -3.76
CA LEU A 82 -10.25 -7.83 -4.39
C LEU A 82 -10.14 -7.69 -5.92
N VAL A 83 -9.32 -8.53 -6.54
CA VAL A 83 -8.99 -8.42 -7.97
C VAL A 83 -10.12 -8.95 -8.88
N HIS A 84 -10.41 -8.24 -9.97
CA HIS A 84 -11.42 -8.58 -10.98
C HIS A 84 -10.81 -9.14 -12.30
N LYS A 85 -9.71 -9.91 -12.26
CA LYS A 85 -8.88 -10.25 -13.44
C LYS A 85 -9.58 -11.06 -14.54
N TYR A 86 -10.62 -11.83 -14.20
CA TYR A 86 -11.25 -12.79 -15.11
C TYR A 86 -12.69 -12.45 -15.50
N VAL A 87 -13.12 -11.21 -15.24
CA VAL A 87 -14.48 -10.80 -15.58
C VAL A 87 -14.50 -10.27 -17.02
N GLY A 88 -14.95 -11.10 -17.97
CA GLY A 88 -15.21 -10.64 -19.34
C GLY A 88 -16.39 -9.66 -19.40
N GLY A 89 -16.52 -8.92 -20.50
CA GLY A 89 -17.67 -8.02 -20.73
C GLY A 89 -17.38 -6.55 -20.36
N THR A 90 -18.29 -5.92 -19.62
CA THR A 90 -18.25 -4.47 -19.32
C THR A 90 -17.57 -4.11 -18.00
N ASP A 91 -17.09 -5.10 -17.23
CA ASP A 91 -16.39 -4.83 -15.97
C ASP A 91 -14.95 -4.43 -16.23
N ILE A 92 -14.72 -3.12 -16.33
CA ILE A 92 -13.39 -2.57 -16.64
C ILE A 92 -12.38 -2.82 -15.52
N ARG A 93 -12.81 -3.22 -14.32
CA ARG A 93 -11.94 -3.38 -13.14
C ARG A 93 -10.90 -4.46 -13.30
N GLY A 94 -11.08 -5.40 -14.23
CA GLY A 94 -10.02 -6.34 -14.60
C GLY A 94 -8.78 -5.70 -15.22
N TYR A 95 -8.87 -4.45 -15.70
CA TYR A 95 -7.77 -3.70 -16.32
C TYR A 95 -7.21 -2.57 -15.44
N ILE A 96 -7.94 -2.19 -14.39
CA ILE A 96 -7.66 -0.98 -13.58
C ILE A 96 -7.60 -1.26 -12.09
N CYS A 97 -7.50 -2.51 -11.69
CA CYS A 97 -7.33 -2.91 -10.30
C CYS A 97 -5.97 -3.56 -10.17
N ASP A 98 -5.18 -3.09 -9.22
CA ASP A 98 -3.94 -3.77 -8.85
C ASP A 98 -4.22 -5.22 -8.44
N ASP A 99 -3.30 -6.11 -8.78
CA ASP A 99 -3.21 -7.41 -8.13
C ASP A 99 -2.88 -7.21 -6.63
N SER A 100 -3.02 -8.24 -5.80
CA SER A 100 -2.48 -8.17 -4.42
C SER A 100 -0.98 -7.90 -4.46
N LYS A 101 -0.49 -7.06 -3.55
CA LYS A 101 0.89 -6.55 -3.56
C LYS A 101 1.67 -7.00 -2.33
N PHE A 102 2.97 -7.18 -2.52
CA PHE A 102 3.92 -7.46 -1.45
C PHE A 102 5.02 -6.41 -1.46
N TYR A 103 4.93 -5.48 -0.53
CA TYR A 103 5.88 -4.39 -0.42
C TYR A 103 6.98 -4.76 0.57
N ARG A 104 8.18 -5.00 0.06
CA ARG A 104 9.39 -5.16 0.87
C ARG A 104 9.91 -3.80 1.32
N ASN A 105 10.18 -3.65 2.62
CA ASN A 105 10.80 -2.46 3.17
C ASN A 105 12.33 -2.50 2.96
N ASN A 106 12.88 -1.48 2.32
CA ASN A 106 14.31 -1.43 2.00
C ASN A 106 15.19 -1.00 3.18
N GLY A 107 14.60 -0.61 4.31
CA GLY A 107 15.34 -0.13 5.47
C GLY A 107 15.94 1.27 5.27
N PRO A 108 16.89 1.68 6.13
CA PRO A 108 17.49 3.00 6.08
C PRO A 108 18.40 3.20 4.84
N PRO A 109 18.60 4.45 4.39
CA PRO A 109 18.10 5.68 5.00
C PRO A 109 16.70 6.10 4.50
N SER A 110 16.20 5.49 3.44
CA SER A 110 14.97 5.94 2.76
C SER A 110 13.70 5.37 3.34
N TRP A 111 13.76 4.14 3.90
CA TRP A 111 12.60 3.39 4.38
C TRP A 111 11.48 3.35 3.33
N ASP A 112 11.87 3.21 2.07
CA ASP A 112 10.99 3.06 0.93
C ASP A 112 10.68 1.59 0.69
N PHE A 113 9.60 1.34 -0.02
CA PHE A 113 9.14 0.00 -0.31
C PHE A 113 9.27 -0.34 -1.79
N THR A 114 9.51 -1.61 -2.07
CA THR A 114 9.51 -2.18 -3.43
C THR A 114 8.55 -3.37 -3.51
N ASP A 115 7.79 -3.47 -4.60
CA ASP A 115 6.91 -4.61 -4.94
C ASP A 115 7.62 -5.58 -5.89
#